data_AF-A0A9P3A5C2-F1
#
_entry.id   AF-A0A9P3A5C2-F1
#
_cell.length_a   1.000
_cell.length_b   1.000
_cell.length_c   1.000
_cell.angle_alpha   90.00
_cell.angle_beta   90.00
_cell.angle_gamma   90.00
#
_symmetry.space_group_name_H-M   'P 1'
#
loop_
_entity.id
_entity.type
_entity.pdbx_description
1 polymer ?
#
loop_
_entity_poly.entity_id
_entity_poly.type
_entity_poly.pdbx_seq_one_letter_code
_entity_poly.pdbx_strand_id
1 'polypeptide(L)'
;MRKRFMGQTLGSQATGLANAEYDLTVVSLASKEAPSTSLPEQDHNPSLLVNKYLDSVADHKVRHRPTSNLPFHLIVLSLGGMMNGSTKVFASWKRVMTHGTYNLMLQRLSHCLLQARVRRFEL
;
A
#
# COMPACT_ATOMS: atom_id res chain seq x y z
N MET A 1 8.68 9.32 2.33
CA MET A 1 9.22 8.61 3.52
C MET A 1 9.10 7.11 3.29
N ARG A 2 10.18 6.39 2.95
CA ARG A 2 10.18 4.92 2.87
C ARG A 2 10.34 4.36 4.28
N LYS A 3 9.26 3.98 4.96
CA LYS A 3 9.36 3.22 6.20
C LYS A 3 9.47 1.75 5.85
N ARG A 4 10.69 1.20 5.93
CA ARG A 4 10.88 -0.25 6.04
C ARG A 4 10.37 -0.67 7.41
N PHE A 5 9.29 -1.44 7.45
CA PHE A 5 8.91 -2.16 8.67
C PHE A 5 9.90 -3.31 8.87
N MET A 6 11.05 -3.00 9.45
CA MET A 6 11.95 -4.01 10.04
C MET A 6 11.47 -4.24 11.48
N GLY A 7 10.45 -5.09 11.64
CA GLY A 7 10.15 -5.66 12.94
C GLY A 7 11.03 -6.89 13.16
N GLN A 8 12.02 -6.80 14.05
CA GLN A 8 12.74 -7.99 14.52
C GLN A 8 11.79 -8.87 15.36
N THR A 9 11.68 -10.12 14.91
CA THR A 9 11.65 -11.36 15.69
C THR A 9 10.53 -11.61 16.70
N LEU A 10 9.34 -11.92 16.20
CA LEU A 10 8.62 -13.15 16.57
C LEU A 10 7.55 -13.44 15.49
N GLY A 11 7.68 -14.53 14.74
CA GLY A 11 6.54 -15.12 14.01
C GLY A 11 6.35 -14.81 12.53
N SER A 12 7.37 -14.38 11.78
CA SER A 12 7.28 -14.40 10.29
C SER A 12 7.04 -15.83 9.76
N GLN A 13 7.72 -16.83 10.35
CA GLN A 13 7.44 -18.25 10.04
C GLN A 13 6.08 -18.74 10.56
N ALA A 14 5.61 -18.22 11.71
CA ALA A 14 4.36 -18.68 12.33
C ALA A 14 3.10 -18.17 11.61
N THR A 15 3.21 -17.06 10.88
CA THR A 15 2.10 -16.45 10.15
C THR A 15 2.01 -16.90 8.69
N GLY A 16 2.89 -17.80 8.22
CA GLY A 16 2.92 -18.26 6.82
C GLY A 16 3.28 -17.18 5.80
N LEU A 17 3.63 -15.97 6.24
CA LEU A 17 3.98 -14.82 5.40
C LEU A 17 5.46 -14.80 5.01
N ALA A 18 6.29 -15.63 5.64
CA ALA A 18 7.73 -15.73 5.35
C ALA A 18 8.06 -16.14 3.91
N ASN A 19 7.10 -16.72 3.19
CA ASN A 19 7.29 -17.24 1.83
C ASN A 19 6.97 -16.22 0.73
N ALA A 20 6.68 -14.96 1.08
CA ALA A 20 6.44 -13.90 0.14
C ALA A 20 7.01 -12.57 0.64
N GLU A 21 7.40 -11.72 -0.30
CA GLU A 21 7.87 -10.38 0.00
C GLU A 21 6.73 -9.38 -0.15
N TYR A 22 6.56 -8.52 0.86
CA TYR A 22 5.49 -7.52 0.87
C TYR A 22 6.10 -6.13 0.89
N ASP A 23 5.69 -5.29 -0.06
CA ASP A 23 6.11 -3.89 -0.14
C ASP A 23 4.90 -2.99 0.01
N LEU A 24 4.94 -2.12 1.02
CA LEU A 24 3.86 -1.18 1.34
C LEU A 24 4.25 0.22 0.90
N THR A 25 3.50 0.77 -0.04
CA THR A 25 3.71 2.14 -0.55
C THR A 25 2.55 3.02 -0.14
N VAL A 26 2.84 4.14 0.51
CA VAL A 26 1.85 5.17 0.83
C VAL A 26 2.13 6.39 -0.03
N VAL A 27 1.13 6.82 -0.81
CA VAL A 27 1.18 8.00 -1.66
C VAL A 27 0.20 9.07 -1.16
N SER A 28 0.57 10.32 -1.33
CA SER A 28 -0.39 11.41 -1.13
C SER A 28 -0.94 11.85 -2.47
N LEU A 29 -2.27 11.96 -2.55
CA LEU A 29 -2.98 12.48 -3.71
C LEU A 29 -2.93 14.02 -3.77
N ALA A 30 -2.58 14.69 -2.68
CA ALA A 30 -2.45 16.14 -2.62
C ALA A 30 -1.05 16.63 -3.01
N SER A 31 -0.32 15.93 -3.89
CA SER A 31 1.04 16.33 -4.29
C SER A 31 1.03 17.21 -5.54
N LYS A 32 1.91 18.22 -5.54
CA LYS A 32 2.22 19.21 -6.59
C LYS A 32 2.68 18.61 -7.94
N GLU A 33 2.62 17.29 -8.05
CA GLU A 33 3.07 16.43 -9.14
C GLU A 33 1.96 15.46 -9.56
N ALA A 34 0.68 15.79 -9.35
CA ALA A 34 -0.33 15.27 -10.26
C ALA A 34 0.08 15.85 -11.61
N PRO A 35 0.69 15.08 -12.53
CA PRO A 35 0.87 15.61 -13.85
C PRO A 35 -0.55 15.95 -14.27
N SER A 36 -0.72 17.16 -14.76
CA SER A 36 -1.64 17.43 -15.85
C SER A 36 -1.33 16.41 -16.95
N THR A 37 -1.73 15.15 -16.74
CA THR A 37 -1.98 14.24 -17.83
C THR A 37 -3.12 14.91 -18.55
N SER A 38 -2.78 15.63 -19.61
CA SER A 38 -3.70 15.93 -20.69
C SER A 38 -4.30 14.59 -21.12
N LEU A 39 -5.40 14.23 -20.47
CA LEU A 39 -6.27 13.14 -20.87
C LEU A 39 -7.53 13.82 -21.35
N PRO A 40 -8.07 13.34 -22.49
CA PRO A 40 -9.19 13.97 -23.14
C PRO A 40 -10.34 14.04 -22.14
N GLU A 41 -11.14 15.10 -22.28
CA GLU A 41 -12.38 15.27 -21.56
C GLU A 41 -13.13 13.94 -21.41
N GLN A 42 -13.86 13.79 -20.30
CA GLN A 42 -14.92 12.78 -20.11
C GLN A 42 -14.56 11.54 -19.27
N ASP A 43 -13.94 11.71 -18.10
CA ASP A 43 -14.23 10.81 -16.97
C ASP A 43 -14.19 11.56 -15.62
N HIS A 44 -15.35 12.11 -15.24
CA HIS A 44 -15.54 12.99 -14.07
C HIS A 44 -15.64 12.23 -12.73
N ASN A 45 -15.24 10.95 -12.67
CA ASN A 45 -15.24 10.21 -11.41
C ASN A 45 -13.87 10.32 -10.71
N PRO A 46 -13.76 11.12 -9.63
CA PRO A 46 -12.50 11.29 -8.91
C PRO A 46 -11.93 9.97 -8.39
N SER A 47 -12.78 8.98 -8.08
CA SER A 47 -12.34 7.67 -7.61
C SER A 47 -11.62 6.87 -8.69
N LEU A 48 -12.05 7.00 -9.95
CA LEU A 48 -11.42 6.32 -11.09
C LEU A 48 -10.03 6.90 -11.37
N LEU A 49 -9.90 8.23 -11.29
CA LEU A 49 -8.62 8.92 -11.42
C LEU A 49 -7.62 8.51 -10.33
N VAL A 50 -8.09 8.41 -9.08
CA VAL A 50 -7.27 7.94 -7.97
C VAL A 50 -6.83 6.49 -8.19
N ASN A 51 -7.73 5.60 -8.59
CA ASN A 51 -7.38 4.20 -8.86
C ASN A 51 -6.33 4.09 -9.98
N LYS A 52 -6.52 4.82 -11.10
CA LYS A 52 -5.56 4.86 -12.21
C LYS A 52 -4.18 5.36 -11.78
N TYR A 53 -4.14 6.36 -10.89
CA TYR A 53 -2.88 6.84 -10.33
C TYR A 53 -2.22 5.78 -9.44
N LEU A 54 -2.98 5.14 -8.55
CA LEU A 54 -2.48 4.08 -7.68
C LEU A 54 -1.96 2.88 -8.49
N ASP A 55 -2.65 2.51 -9.57
CA ASP A 55 -2.23 1.46 -10.49
C ASP A 55 -0.95 1.85 -11.25
N SER A 56 -0.83 3.09 -11.72
CA SER A 56 0.40 3.60 -12.36
C SER A 56 1.61 3.57 -11.41
N VAL A 57 1.43 3.96 -10.15
CA VAL A 57 2.45 3.82 -9.10
C VAL A 57 2.80 2.35 -8.90
N ALA A 58 1.80 1.46 -8.90
CA ALA A 58 2.02 0.04 -8.76
C ALA A 58 2.87 -0.51 -9.92
N ASP A 59 2.49 -0.21 -11.16
CA ASP A 59 3.20 -0.62 -12.38
C ASP A 59 4.63 -0.09 -12.42
N HIS A 60 4.85 1.15 -11.97
CA HIS A 60 6.18 1.71 -11.86
C HIS A 60 7.04 0.91 -10.87
N LYS A 61 6.52 0.57 -9.69
CA LYS A 61 7.29 -0.18 -8.68
C LYS A 61 7.47 -1.65 -9.04
N VAL A 62 6.50 -2.28 -9.69
CA VAL A 62 6.62 -3.66 -10.19
C VAL A 62 7.74 -3.77 -11.22
N ARG A 63 7.88 -2.77 -12.10
CA ARG A 63 9.00 -2.69 -13.07
C ARG A 63 10.38 -2.57 -12.42
N HIS A 64 10.45 -2.09 -11.18
CA HIS A 64 11.68 -1.93 -10.40
C HIS A 64 11.73 -2.87 -9.20
N ARG A 65 11.03 -4.01 -9.28
CA ARG A 65 10.95 -4.96 -8.16
C ARG A 65 12.33 -5.58 -7.87
N PRO A 66 12.57 -6.00 -6.61
CA PRO A 66 13.76 -6.79 -6.28
C PRO A 66 13.82 -8.08 -7.11
N THR A 67 15.02 -8.54 -7.43
CA THR A 67 15.28 -9.80 -8.18
C THR A 67 15.04 -11.07 -7.36
N SER A 68 14.30 -10.96 -6.25
CA SER A 68 13.97 -12.06 -5.35
C SER A 68 13.19 -13.16 -6.08
N ASN A 69 13.46 -14.42 -5.74
CA ASN A 69 12.72 -15.58 -6.23
C ASN A 69 11.38 -15.78 -5.49
N LEU A 70 11.11 -14.98 -4.45
CA LEU A 70 9.84 -15.05 -3.70
C LEU A 70 8.72 -14.30 -4.44
N PRO A 71 7.46 -14.75 -4.30
CA PRO A 71 6.29 -13.97 -4.70
C PRO A 71 6.35 -12.56 -4.09
N PHE A 72 6.26 -11.54 -4.95
CA PHE A 72 6.29 -10.13 -4.54
C PHE A 72 4.89 -9.53 -4.58
N HIS A 73 4.43 -9.03 -3.43
CA HIS A 73 3.12 -8.42 -3.26
C HIS A 73 3.26 -6.94 -2.95
N LEU A 74 2.96 -6.10 -3.94
CA LEU A 74 2.93 -4.65 -3.79
C LEU A 74 1.54 -4.19 -3.34
N ILE A 75 1.51 -3.40 -2.27
CA ILE A 75 0.30 -2.76 -1.74
C ILE A 75 0.49 -1.26 -1.84
N VAL A 76 -0.34 -0.59 -2.67
CA VAL A 76 -0.28 0.88 -2.83
C VAL A 76 -1.51 1.50 -2.20
N LEU A 77 -1.29 2.34 -1.19
CA LEU A 77 -2.31 3.04 -0.42
C LEU A 77 -2.19 4.54 -0.62
N SER A 78 -3.31 5.24 -0.72
CA SER A 78 -3.37 6.68 -0.57
C SER A 78 -3.41 7.06 0.91
N LEU A 79 -2.98 8.28 1.25
CA LEU A 79 -3.16 8.85 2.60
C LEU A 79 -4.63 8.93 3.03
N GLY A 80 -5.56 8.94 2.07
CA GLY A 80 -7.00 8.86 2.33
C GLY A 80 -7.49 7.46 2.66
N GLY A 81 -6.62 6.44 2.59
CA GLY A 81 -6.98 5.04 2.83
C GLY A 81 -7.49 4.31 1.58
N MET A 82 -7.49 4.95 0.40
CA MET A 82 -7.80 4.24 -0.85
C MET A 82 -6.64 3.34 -1.23
N MET A 83 -6.92 2.18 -1.80
CA MET A 83 -5.91 1.21 -2.21
C MET A 83 -6.08 0.89 -3.69
N ASN A 84 -4.98 0.52 -4.36
CA ASN A 84 -5.12 -0.14 -5.66
C ASN A 84 -5.96 -1.43 -5.51
N GLY A 85 -6.59 -1.89 -6.59
CA GLY A 85 -7.65 -2.91 -6.58
C GLY A 85 -7.28 -4.32 -6.03
N SER A 86 -6.12 -4.50 -5.41
CA SER A 86 -5.67 -5.76 -4.81
C SER A 86 -6.10 -5.91 -3.35
N THR A 87 -7.42 -6.03 -3.11
CA THR A 87 -7.97 -6.48 -1.81
C THR A 87 -7.57 -7.92 -1.47
N LYS A 88 -7.07 -8.66 -2.47
CA LYS A 88 -6.62 -10.05 -2.37
C LYS A 88 -5.54 -10.26 -1.31
N VAL A 89 -4.65 -9.29 -1.10
CA VAL A 89 -3.59 -9.41 -0.08
C VAL A 89 -4.17 -9.41 1.33
N PHE A 90 -5.10 -8.50 1.63
CA PHE A 90 -5.79 -8.45 2.92
C PHE A 90 -6.67 -9.69 3.14
N ALA A 91 -7.35 -10.16 2.10
CA ALA A 91 -8.11 -11.41 2.15
C ALA A 91 -7.21 -12.63 2.45
N SER A 92 -6.03 -12.69 1.81
CA SER A 92 -5.03 -13.72 2.07
C SER A 92 -4.51 -13.63 3.50
N TRP A 93 -4.10 -12.46 3.96
CA TRP A 93 -3.65 -12.25 5.34
C TRP A 93 -4.69 -12.62 6.38
N LYS A 94 -5.97 -12.28 6.16
CA LYS A 94 -7.07 -12.65 7.04
C LYS A 94 -7.24 -14.16 7.18
N ARG A 95 -6.92 -14.92 6.12
CA ARG A 95 -6.99 -16.38 6.10
C ARG A 95 -5.83 -17.05 6.81
N VAL A 96 -4.62 -16.50 6.68
CA VAL A 96 -3.39 -17.14 7.18
C VAL A 96 -3.02 -16.66 8.59
N MET A 97 -3.36 -15.42 8.96
CA MET A 97 -3.11 -14.90 10.30
C MET A 97 -4.21 -15.31 11.29
N THR A 98 -3.87 -15.40 12.57
CA THR A 98 -4.89 -15.47 13.64
C THR A 98 -5.71 -14.18 13.66
N HIS A 99 -6.94 -14.27 14.16
CA HIS A 99 -7.84 -13.11 14.26
C HIS A 99 -7.20 -11.92 15.03
N GLY A 100 -6.51 -12.20 16.14
CA GLY A 100 -5.82 -11.18 16.93
C GLY A 100 -4.66 -10.53 16.17
N THR A 101 -3.84 -11.33 15.48
CA THR A 101 -2.71 -10.81 14.69
C THR A 101 -3.19 -9.96 13.51
N TYR A 102 -4.24 -10.40 12.80
CA TYR A 102 -4.82 -9.66 11.70
C TYR A 102 -5.36 -8.29 12.14
N ASN A 103 -6.11 -8.25 13.25
CA ASN A 103 -6.65 -6.99 13.77
C ASN A 103 -5.56 -6.03 14.26
N LEU A 104 -4.54 -6.55 14.94
CA LEU A 104 -3.40 -5.74 15.37
C LEU A 104 -2.63 -5.16 14.16
N MET A 105 -2.47 -5.94 13.10
CA MET A 105 -1.85 -5.49 11.86
C MET A 105 -2.67 -4.36 11.21
N LEU A 106 -4.00 -4.52 11.11
CA LEU A 106 -4.87 -3.46 10.60
C LEU A 106 -4.81 -2.17 11.43
N GLN A 107 -4.80 -2.28 12.77
CA GLN A 107 -4.67 -1.13 13.66
C GLN A 107 -3.33 -0.39 13.44
N ARG A 108 -2.22 -1.13 13.30
CA ARG A 108 -0.90 -0.54 13.04
C ARG A 108 -0.86 0.18 11.69
N LEU A 109 -1.45 -0.41 10.64
CA LEU A 109 -1.56 0.24 9.32
C LEU A 109 -2.40 1.51 9.39
N SER A 110 -3.58 1.44 10.01
CA SER A 110 -4.46 2.59 10.19
C SER A 110 -3.76 3.73 10.94
N HIS A 111 -3.12 3.41 12.07
CA HIS A 111 -2.35 4.39 12.84
C HIS A 111 -1.19 5.00 12.03
N CYS A 112 -0.48 4.20 11.24
CA CYS A 112 0.59 4.71 10.37
C CYS A 112 0.05 5.68 9.31
N LEU A 113 -1.11 5.39 8.71
CA LEU A 113 -1.76 6.26 7.73
C LEU A 113 -2.24 7.56 8.37
N LEU A 114 -2.89 7.49 9.52
CA LEU A 114 -3.33 8.65 10.29
C LEU A 114 -2.14 9.54 10.68
N GLN A 115 -1.06 8.94 11.18
CA GLN A 115 0.15 9.69 11.52
C GLN A 115 0.80 10.34 10.29
N ALA A 116 0.85 9.63 9.16
CA ALA A 116 1.37 10.17 7.92
C ALA A 116 0.51 11.33 7.38
N ARG A 117 -0.80 11.28 7.62
CA ARG A 117 -1.74 12.36 7.28
C ARG A 117 -1.51 13.60 8.14
N VAL A 118 -1.42 13.45 9.46
CA VAL A 118 -1.16 14.57 10.39
C VAL A 118 0.17 15.24 10.08
N ARG A 119 1.24 14.47 9.86
CA ARG A 119 2.57 15.01 9.53
C ARG A 119 2.62 15.75 8.19
N ARG A 120 1.64 15.56 7.31
CA ARG A 120 1.54 16.32 6.06
C ARG A 120 0.87 17.69 6.23
N PHE A 121 0.29 17.96 7.38
CA PHE A 121 -0.24 19.28 7.77
C PHE A 121 0.77 20.12 8.55
N GLU A 122 1.94 19.57 8.88
CA GLU A 122 3.04 20.26 9.59
C GLU A 122 4.19 20.72 8.66
N LEU A 123 3.95 20.73 7.34
CA LEU A 123 4.91 21.14 6.30
C LEU A 123 4.37 22.30 5.47
#